data_AF-A0A848UGQ5-F1
#
_entry.id   AF-A0A848UGQ5-F1
#
_cell.length_a   1.000
_cell.length_b   1.000
_cell.length_c   1.000
_cell.angle_alpha   90.00
_cell.angle_beta   90.00
_cell.angle_gamma   90.00
#
_symmetry.space_group_name_H-M   'P 1'
#
loop_
_entity.id
_entity.type
_entity.pdbx_description
1 polymer ?
#
loop_
_entity_poly.entity_id
_entity_poly.type
_entity_poly.pdbx_seq_one_letter_code
_entity_poly.pdbx_strand_id
1 'polypeptide(L)'
;MPHASSAAGPATGLAFAVAIVGGVFVALSMPPWGFWPLAFVGAACLEYAVRTTDSRRRRAWLGFAFGAPWMFIGMAWMWFLTAPGYVVAALLLAALHGGAAAVGPTGRFGVIGRPAAHTLAEIVRISVPFGGIPLATMGIALSGGPFLQLARVGGVVLLTWFVFQIGSTLGGPLVRGEWPAMHPREPTVLVALVAVALVAVALVAPEGSDRAFDPVTVAAVQGGGEQGTSALDVPSSRVTEAHLAATATIDPDDALDLVVWPENGIDVNDQPFEGSVAYELVAAEAARLGVPLSVGVTVDSEFSADPVDGGFVNAQVLVYPDGHIGDSYEKVRIVPFGEYVPLRAPLEALGAPLEQIPSDAIRGRDGAVVTVEDGEPPLTLGVLISWEVFFGDRGRAAGEADILINPTNGASYTGTIVQSQQVASSKLRA
;
A
#
# COMPACT_ATOMS: atom_id res chain seq x y z
N MET A 1 13.91 -0.17 59.23
CA MET A 1 13.14 -0.14 57.97
C MET A 1 13.61 1.06 57.17
N PRO A 2 14.42 0.90 56.12
CA PRO A 2 14.78 2.02 55.26
C PRO A 2 13.66 2.26 54.24
N HIS A 3 13.26 3.52 54.11
CA HIS A 3 12.35 3.99 53.08
C HIS A 3 12.92 3.67 51.69
N ALA A 4 12.18 2.90 50.90
CA ALA A 4 12.44 2.74 49.47
C ALA A 4 12.28 4.11 48.79
N SER A 5 13.37 4.63 48.22
CA SER A 5 13.35 5.80 47.37
C SER A 5 12.45 5.53 46.16
N SER A 6 11.37 6.29 46.01
CA SER A 6 10.64 6.32 44.75
C SER A 6 11.58 6.92 43.70
N ALA A 7 12.15 6.10 42.82
CA ALA A 7 12.83 6.59 41.63
C ALA A 7 11.83 7.49 40.89
N ALA A 8 12.11 8.79 40.83
CA ALA A 8 11.29 9.74 40.09
C ALA A 8 11.29 9.29 38.63
N GLY A 9 10.12 8.86 38.13
CA GLY A 9 9.96 8.52 36.72
C GLY A 9 10.39 9.71 35.85
N PRO A 10 10.84 9.46 34.60
CA PRO A 10 11.32 10.53 33.73
C PRO A 10 10.28 11.66 33.60
N ALA A 11 10.79 12.89 33.57
CA ALA A 11 9.98 14.09 33.48
C ALA A 11 8.99 13.98 32.31
N THR A 12 7.75 14.43 32.51
CA THR A 12 6.66 14.26 31.54
C THR A 12 7.02 14.73 30.13
N GLY A 13 7.79 15.81 30.00
CA GLY A 13 8.27 16.30 28.70
C GLY A 13 9.18 15.32 27.96
N LEU A 14 10.06 14.60 28.65
CA LEU A 14 10.98 13.63 28.03
C LEU A 14 10.21 12.46 27.40
N ALA A 15 9.18 11.95 28.07
CA ALA A 15 8.38 10.84 27.53
C ALA A 15 7.66 11.24 26.22
N PHE A 16 7.13 12.45 26.14
CA PHE A 16 6.52 12.96 24.90
C PHE A 16 7.56 13.18 23.80
N ALA A 17 8.72 13.75 24.12
CA ALA A 17 9.80 13.93 23.15
C ALA A 17 10.26 12.58 22.56
N VAL A 18 10.45 11.56 23.42
CA VAL A 18 10.82 10.21 22.97
C VAL A 18 9.73 9.58 22.10
N ALA A 19 8.44 9.75 22.45
CA ALA A 19 7.34 9.24 21.63
C ALA A 19 7.32 9.90 20.24
N ILE A 20 7.49 11.22 20.16
CA ILE A 20 7.53 11.98 18.90
C ILE A 20 8.72 11.52 18.04
N VAL A 21 9.92 11.45 18.63
CA VAL A 21 11.12 10.94 17.93
C VAL A 21 10.89 9.51 17.43
N GLY A 22 10.23 8.67 18.23
CA GLY A 22 9.88 7.32 17.83
C GLY A 22 8.99 7.26 16.59
N GLY A 23 8.00 8.16 16.48
CA GLY A 23 7.16 8.24 15.29
C GLY A 23 7.88 8.79 14.06
N VAL A 24 8.80 9.75 14.23
CA VAL A 24 9.69 10.22 13.15
C VAL A 24 10.55 9.06 12.63
N PHE A 25 11.11 8.25 13.53
CA PHE A 25 11.87 7.06 13.15
C PHE A 25 11.04 6.05 12.35
N VAL A 26 9.77 5.84 12.71
CA VAL A 26 8.88 5.01 11.88
C VAL A 26 8.64 5.63 10.51
N ALA A 27 8.41 6.93 10.39
CA ALA A 27 8.29 7.57 9.07
C ALA A 27 9.54 7.39 8.21
N LEU A 28 10.72 7.64 8.77
CA LEU A 28 12.01 7.50 8.07
C LEU A 28 12.38 6.05 7.75
N SER A 29 11.72 5.07 8.37
CA SER A 29 11.90 3.67 8.04
C SER A 29 11.25 3.29 6.70
N MET A 30 10.27 4.07 6.25
CA MET A 30 9.55 3.84 5.00
C MET A 30 10.26 4.49 3.81
N PRO A 31 10.04 3.97 2.58
CA PRO A 31 10.39 4.71 1.38
C PRO A 31 9.77 6.12 1.38
N PRO A 32 10.50 7.13 0.87
CA PRO A 32 11.70 7.01 0.04
C PRO A 32 13.01 6.87 0.84
N TRP A 33 12.98 7.03 2.17
CA TRP A 33 14.18 6.97 3.02
C TRP A 33 14.65 5.53 3.28
N GLY A 34 13.71 4.63 3.60
CA GLY A 34 13.96 3.19 3.66
C GLY A 34 14.90 2.74 4.79
N PHE A 35 15.08 3.54 5.85
CA PHE A 35 15.91 3.16 7.01
C PHE A 35 15.17 2.17 7.92
N TRP A 36 14.85 0.99 7.39
CA TRP A 36 13.99 -0.02 8.01
C TRP A 36 14.32 -0.35 9.49
N PRO A 37 15.59 -0.32 9.99
CA PRO A 37 15.86 -0.59 11.41
C PRO A 37 15.19 0.42 12.34
N LEU A 38 14.95 1.65 11.86
CA LEU A 38 14.30 2.71 12.63
C LEU A 38 12.85 2.37 12.99
N ALA A 39 12.18 1.45 12.28
CA ALA A 39 10.86 0.97 12.67
C ALA A 39 10.88 0.31 14.05
N PHE A 40 11.88 -0.55 14.31
CA PHE A 40 12.07 -1.22 15.60
C PHE A 40 12.48 -0.25 16.70
N VAL A 41 13.37 0.69 16.38
CA VAL A 41 13.80 1.74 17.32
C VAL A 41 12.61 2.63 17.70
N GLY A 42 11.80 3.03 16.71
CA GLY A 42 10.60 3.82 16.94
C GLY A 42 9.58 3.12 17.84
N ALA A 43 9.32 1.83 17.58
CA ALA A 43 8.47 1.02 18.45
C ALA A 43 9.04 0.87 19.88
N ALA A 44 10.37 0.76 20.03
CA ALA A 44 11.03 0.74 21.34
C ALA A 44 10.90 2.09 22.08
N CYS A 45 11.00 3.21 21.36
CA CYS A 45 10.75 4.55 21.91
C CYS A 45 9.31 4.70 22.44
N LEU A 46 8.32 4.21 21.68
CA LEU A 46 6.94 4.18 22.14
C LEU A 46 6.78 3.35 23.43
N GLU A 47 7.33 2.14 23.45
CA GLU A 47 7.24 1.27 24.62
C GLU A 47 7.91 1.91 25.84
N TYR A 48 9.08 2.52 25.65
CA TYR A 48 9.77 3.27 26.69
C TYR A 48 8.86 4.37 27.27
N ALA A 49 8.32 5.22 26.41
CA ALA A 49 7.49 6.35 26.81
C ALA A 49 6.21 5.90 27.54
N VAL A 50 5.53 4.88 27.02
CA VAL A 50 4.29 4.34 27.59
C VAL A 50 4.51 3.72 28.97
N ARG A 51 5.69 3.15 29.25
CA ARG A 51 6.04 2.57 30.54
C ARG A 51 6.33 3.59 31.64
N THR A 52 6.54 4.86 31.29
CA THR A 52 6.82 5.90 32.31
C THR A 52 5.56 6.33 33.08
N THR A 53 4.40 5.71 32.82
CA THR A 53 3.12 6.12 33.39
C THR A 53 2.10 4.98 33.44
N ASP A 54 1.40 4.86 34.56
CA ASP A 54 0.25 3.94 34.68
C ASP A 54 -1.08 4.58 34.23
N SER A 55 -1.12 5.91 34.06
CA SER A 55 -2.32 6.62 33.58
C SER A 55 -2.67 6.25 32.13
N ARG A 56 -3.86 5.67 31.94
CA ARG A 56 -4.44 5.35 30.62
C ARG A 56 -4.52 6.58 29.72
N ARG A 57 -5.02 7.70 30.27
CA ARG A 57 -5.13 8.97 29.54
C ARG A 57 -3.78 9.48 29.05
N ARG A 58 -2.74 9.37 29.87
CA ARG A 58 -1.40 9.81 29.49
C ARG A 58 -0.79 8.90 28.42
N ARG A 59 -0.96 7.58 28.53
CA ARG A 59 -0.57 6.65 27.46
C ARG A 59 -1.28 6.93 26.15
N ALA A 60 -2.56 7.30 26.20
CA ALA A 60 -3.29 7.69 25.00
C ALA A 60 -2.62 8.84 24.26
N TRP A 61 -2.24 9.89 25.00
CA TRP A 61 -1.53 11.02 24.43
C TRP A 61 -0.12 10.68 23.95
N LEU A 62 0.59 9.76 24.62
CA LEU A 62 1.90 9.29 24.16
C LEU A 62 1.80 8.46 22.87
N GLY A 63 0.81 7.56 22.78
CA GLY A 63 0.53 6.79 21.56
C GLY A 63 0.12 7.70 20.40
N PHE A 64 -0.68 8.73 20.68
CA PHE A 64 -1.01 9.76 19.70
C PHE A 64 0.23 10.57 19.27
N ALA A 65 1.06 11.01 20.21
CA ALA A 65 2.28 11.77 19.93
C ALA A 65 3.32 10.95 19.14
N PHE A 66 3.31 9.62 19.29
CA PHE A 66 4.06 8.70 18.43
C PHE A 66 3.41 8.55 17.05
N GLY A 67 2.11 8.32 16.97
CA GLY A 67 1.42 8.13 15.70
C GLY A 67 1.44 9.38 14.81
N ALA A 68 1.36 10.58 15.38
CA ALA A 68 1.24 11.82 14.64
C ALA A 68 2.41 12.06 13.65
N PRO A 69 3.68 12.19 14.07
CA PRO A 69 4.78 12.44 13.14
C PRO A 69 4.93 11.31 12.10
N TRP A 70 4.63 10.06 12.47
CA TRP A 70 4.58 8.95 11.51
C TRP A 70 3.55 9.24 10.41
N MET A 71 2.30 9.51 10.78
CA MET A 71 1.23 9.75 9.80
C MET A 71 1.45 11.02 8.98
N PHE A 72 1.85 12.12 9.61
CA PHE A 72 2.09 13.39 8.89
C PHE A 72 3.25 13.22 7.89
N ILE A 73 4.41 12.73 8.32
CA ILE A 73 5.55 12.60 7.40
C ILE A 73 5.27 11.55 6.31
N GLY A 74 4.73 10.39 6.69
CA GLY A 74 4.49 9.26 5.78
C GLY A 74 3.39 9.52 4.75
N MET A 75 2.51 10.49 4.98
CA MET A 75 1.41 10.85 4.08
C MET A 75 1.49 12.32 3.61
N ALA A 76 2.65 12.97 3.72
CA ALA A 76 2.80 14.40 3.41
C ALA A 76 2.38 14.77 1.97
N TRP A 77 2.45 13.81 1.03
CA TRP A 77 1.99 13.97 -0.34
C TRP A 77 0.49 14.30 -0.45
N MET A 78 -0.33 13.87 0.51
CA MET A 78 -1.77 14.17 0.52
C MET A 78 -2.07 15.66 0.64
N TRP A 79 -1.10 16.47 1.11
CA TRP A 79 -1.25 17.94 1.17
C TRP A 79 -1.63 18.54 -0.19
N PHE A 80 -1.05 18.02 -1.28
CA PHE A 80 -1.26 18.53 -2.62
C PHE A 80 -2.57 18.07 -3.26
N LEU A 81 -3.20 17.02 -2.72
CA LEU A 81 -4.52 16.55 -3.18
C LEU A 81 -5.65 17.11 -2.33
N THR A 82 -5.50 17.02 -1.00
CA THR A 82 -6.49 17.47 -0.03
C THR A 82 -5.84 17.82 1.31
N ALA A 83 -5.38 19.06 1.45
CA ALA A 83 -4.77 19.53 2.70
C ALA A 83 -5.67 19.33 3.94
N PRO A 84 -7.00 19.61 3.92
CA PRO A 84 -7.88 19.31 5.05
C PRO A 84 -8.02 17.80 5.30
N GLY A 85 -8.20 17.00 4.24
CA GLY A 85 -8.34 15.55 4.33
C GLY A 85 -7.08 14.89 4.91
N TYR A 86 -5.91 15.37 4.53
CA TYR A 86 -4.62 14.96 5.08
C TYR A 86 -4.52 15.19 6.59
N VAL A 87 -4.85 16.40 7.07
CA VAL A 87 -4.82 16.72 8.50
C VAL A 87 -5.78 15.82 9.27
N VAL A 88 -7.00 15.64 8.78
CA VAL A 88 -8.01 14.77 9.42
C VAL A 88 -7.53 13.31 9.44
N ALA A 89 -7.09 12.78 8.30
CA ALA A 89 -6.61 11.40 8.20
C ALA A 89 -5.43 11.14 9.12
N ALA A 90 -4.42 12.03 9.13
CA ALA A 90 -3.24 11.88 9.98
C ALA A 90 -3.60 11.89 11.48
N LEU A 91 -4.49 12.79 11.90
CA LEU A 91 -4.97 12.86 13.28
C LEU A 91 -5.78 11.63 13.69
N LEU A 92 -6.69 11.15 12.82
CA LEU A 92 -7.51 9.97 13.08
C LEU A 92 -6.65 8.71 13.20
N LEU A 93 -5.72 8.51 12.26
CA LEU A 93 -4.82 7.35 12.29
C LEU A 93 -3.84 7.41 13.47
N ALA A 94 -3.35 8.59 13.84
CA ALA A 94 -2.56 8.77 15.06
C ALA A 94 -3.38 8.44 16.32
N ALA A 95 -4.66 8.81 16.35
CA ALA A 95 -5.56 8.52 17.46
C ALA A 95 -5.79 7.01 17.66
N LEU A 96 -5.73 6.19 16.60
CA LEU A 96 -5.77 4.73 16.73
C LEU A 96 -4.58 4.19 17.56
N HIS A 97 -3.38 4.72 17.36
CA HIS A 97 -2.22 4.37 18.19
C HIS A 97 -2.33 4.94 19.62
N GLY A 98 -2.98 6.08 19.79
CA GLY A 98 -3.39 6.57 21.12
C GLY A 98 -4.34 5.59 21.82
N GLY A 99 -5.38 5.13 21.13
CA GLY A 99 -6.31 4.11 21.63
C GLY A 99 -5.60 2.82 22.02
N ALA A 100 -4.75 2.29 21.13
CA ALA A 100 -3.94 1.09 21.38
C ALA A 100 -3.06 1.22 22.63
N ALA A 101 -2.36 2.36 22.80
CA ALA A 101 -1.53 2.61 23.97
C ALA A 101 -2.36 2.75 25.27
N ALA A 102 -3.58 3.29 25.18
CA ALA A 102 -4.48 3.43 26.31
C ALA A 102 -4.99 2.08 26.84
N VAL A 103 -5.43 1.20 25.92
CA VAL A 103 -6.01 -0.11 26.23
C VAL A 103 -4.97 -1.19 26.50
N GLY A 104 -3.75 -1.02 25.96
CA GLY A 104 -2.65 -1.95 26.17
C GLY A 104 -2.42 -2.24 27.66
N PRO A 105 -2.25 -3.52 28.06
CA PRO A 105 -2.17 -3.90 29.45
C PRO A 105 -0.92 -3.32 30.12
N THR A 106 -1.03 -3.13 31.44
CA THR A 106 0.10 -2.83 32.32
C THR A 106 0.60 -4.12 33.00
N GLY A 107 1.83 -4.10 33.52
CA GLY A 107 2.43 -5.26 34.17
C GLY A 107 3.14 -6.22 33.22
N ARG A 108 3.35 -7.47 33.66
CA ARG A 108 4.24 -8.46 32.97
C ARG A 108 3.76 -8.87 31.58
N PHE A 109 2.44 -8.86 31.34
CA PHE A 109 1.87 -9.18 30.03
C PHE A 109 1.84 -8.00 29.06
N GLY A 110 2.29 -6.81 29.50
CA GLY A 110 2.42 -5.64 28.63
C GLY A 110 3.28 -5.90 27.39
N VAL A 111 4.30 -6.76 27.51
CA VAL A 111 5.19 -7.12 26.40
C VAL A 111 4.48 -7.86 25.25
N ILE A 112 3.33 -8.52 25.52
CA ILE A 112 2.54 -9.20 24.48
C ILE A 112 1.32 -8.36 24.11
N GLY A 113 0.61 -7.85 25.11
CA GLY A 113 -0.67 -7.18 24.87
C GLY A 113 -0.54 -5.80 24.22
N ARG A 114 0.57 -5.08 24.41
CA ARG A 114 0.77 -3.77 23.76
C ARG A 114 1.09 -3.91 22.28
N PRO A 115 2.02 -4.79 21.85
CA PRO A 115 2.17 -5.10 20.43
C PRO A 115 0.87 -5.54 19.78
N ALA A 116 0.13 -6.46 20.41
CA ALA A 116 -1.16 -6.91 19.90
C ALA A 116 -2.17 -5.75 19.74
N ALA A 117 -2.23 -4.82 20.68
CA ALA A 117 -3.10 -3.65 20.59
C ALA A 117 -2.73 -2.72 19.42
N HIS A 118 -1.43 -2.50 19.18
CA HIS A 118 -0.97 -1.69 18.05
C HIS A 118 -1.15 -2.40 16.70
N THR A 119 -0.94 -3.72 16.66
CA THR A 119 -1.29 -4.54 15.48
C THR A 119 -2.79 -4.48 15.20
N LEU A 120 -3.63 -4.52 16.22
CA LEU A 120 -5.08 -4.39 16.03
C LEU A 120 -5.46 -3.01 15.50
N ALA A 121 -4.82 -1.93 15.97
CA ALA A 121 -5.03 -0.58 15.40
C ALA A 121 -4.67 -0.52 13.91
N GLU A 122 -3.61 -1.20 13.51
CA GLU A 122 -3.22 -1.37 12.10
C GLU A 122 -4.22 -2.24 11.32
N ILE A 123 -4.70 -3.35 11.87
CA ILE A 123 -5.76 -4.16 11.24
C ILE A 123 -7.02 -3.32 11.03
N VAL A 124 -7.42 -2.53 12.03
CA VAL A 124 -8.59 -1.64 11.94
C VAL A 124 -8.39 -0.66 10.80
N ARG A 125 -7.25 0.06 10.73
CA ARG A 125 -7.06 1.08 9.69
C ARG A 125 -6.97 0.51 8.28
N ILE A 126 -6.38 -0.68 8.09
CA ILE A 126 -6.31 -1.31 6.76
C ILE A 126 -7.63 -1.96 6.34
N SER A 127 -8.63 -2.02 7.23
CA SER A 127 -9.96 -2.58 6.94
C SER A 127 -11.06 -1.50 6.88
N VAL A 128 -10.98 -0.47 7.72
CA VAL A 128 -11.98 0.59 7.86
C VAL A 128 -11.32 1.94 8.22
N PRO A 129 -11.91 3.09 7.83
CA PRO A 129 -13.14 3.24 7.04
C PRO A 129 -12.92 2.98 5.53
N PHE A 130 -14.02 2.96 4.76
CA PHE A 130 -14.01 2.90 3.28
C PHE A 130 -13.32 1.68 2.67
N GLY A 131 -13.30 0.55 3.39
CA GLY A 131 -12.62 -0.67 2.97
C GLY A 131 -11.13 -0.69 3.26
N GLY A 132 -10.59 0.37 3.90
CA GLY A 132 -9.22 0.44 4.41
C GLY A 132 -8.44 1.65 3.90
N ILE A 133 -7.51 2.13 4.74
CA ILE A 133 -6.50 3.14 4.40
C ILE A 133 -5.11 2.53 4.65
N PRO A 134 -4.65 1.58 3.80
CA PRO A 134 -3.37 0.89 3.93
C PRO A 134 -2.15 1.74 3.51
N LEU A 135 -2.12 3.00 3.95
CA LEU A 135 -1.04 3.96 3.68
C LEU A 135 -0.07 4.05 4.87
N ALA A 136 1.20 4.32 4.57
CA ALA A 136 2.26 4.45 5.57
C ALA A 136 2.23 3.29 6.59
N THR A 137 2.24 2.05 6.10
CA THR A 137 2.14 0.83 6.93
C THR A 137 3.45 0.33 7.45
N MET A 138 3.41 -0.38 8.58
CA MET A 138 4.60 -1.06 9.08
C MET A 138 5.11 -2.15 8.12
N GLY A 139 4.21 -2.73 7.31
CA GLY A 139 4.60 -3.57 6.19
C GLY A 139 5.49 -2.83 5.19
N ILE A 140 5.08 -1.62 4.79
CA ILE A 140 5.85 -0.75 3.90
C ILE A 140 7.21 -0.38 4.52
N ALA A 141 7.27 -0.09 5.82
CA ALA A 141 8.53 0.16 6.52
C ALA A 141 9.56 -0.97 6.42
N LEU A 142 9.10 -2.23 6.36
CA LEU A 142 9.99 -3.40 6.27
C LEU A 142 10.23 -3.90 4.84
N SER A 143 9.62 -3.28 3.83
CA SER A 143 9.71 -3.69 2.42
C SER A 143 11.13 -3.67 1.84
N GLY A 144 12.04 -2.88 2.41
CA GLY A 144 13.46 -2.84 2.02
C GLY A 144 14.38 -3.67 2.91
N GLY A 145 13.82 -4.37 3.90
CA GLY A 145 14.59 -5.07 4.93
C GLY A 145 14.61 -6.60 4.76
N PRO A 146 15.52 -7.29 5.48
CA PRO A 146 15.64 -8.75 5.40
C PRO A 146 14.42 -9.49 5.97
N PHE A 147 13.59 -8.79 6.76
CA PHE A 147 12.39 -9.35 7.37
C PHE A 147 11.17 -9.36 6.45
N LEU A 148 11.28 -8.83 5.22
CA LEU A 148 10.20 -8.88 4.24
C LEU A 148 9.64 -10.30 4.05
N GLN A 149 10.49 -11.33 4.15
CA GLN A 149 10.08 -12.73 4.00
C GLN A 149 9.00 -13.20 5.00
N LEU A 150 8.85 -12.51 6.14
CA LEU A 150 7.73 -12.79 7.06
C LEU A 150 6.36 -12.51 6.41
N ALA A 151 6.31 -11.67 5.37
CA ALA A 151 5.09 -11.43 4.59
C ALA A 151 4.57 -12.71 3.92
N ARG A 152 5.45 -13.63 3.51
CA ARG A 152 5.06 -14.93 2.92
C ARG A 152 4.25 -15.79 3.89
N VAL A 153 4.46 -15.62 5.20
CA VAL A 153 3.81 -16.43 6.24
C VAL A 153 2.53 -15.78 6.76
N GLY A 154 2.56 -14.47 7.05
CA GLY A 154 1.44 -13.79 7.72
C GLY A 154 1.16 -12.39 7.19
N GLY A 155 1.68 -12.05 6.02
CA GLY A 155 1.49 -10.77 5.35
C GLY A 155 1.92 -9.57 6.18
N VAL A 156 1.35 -8.42 5.84
CA VAL A 156 1.63 -7.13 6.50
C VAL A 156 1.20 -7.09 7.98
N VAL A 157 0.27 -7.95 8.39
CA VAL A 157 -0.19 -8.05 9.78
C VAL A 157 0.90 -8.66 10.65
N LEU A 158 1.53 -9.75 10.18
CA LEU A 158 2.65 -10.36 10.90
C LEU A 158 3.86 -9.43 10.96
N LEU A 159 4.19 -8.73 9.87
CA LEU A 159 5.25 -7.71 9.87
C LEU A 159 5.00 -6.61 10.91
N THR A 160 3.76 -6.10 10.95
CA THR A 160 3.35 -5.10 11.93
C THR A 160 3.53 -5.61 13.36
N TRP A 161 3.00 -6.80 13.65
CA TRP A 161 3.16 -7.42 14.96
C TRP A 161 4.63 -7.62 15.31
N PHE A 162 5.44 -8.12 14.38
CA PHE A 162 6.86 -8.37 14.57
C PHE A 162 7.61 -7.11 14.98
N VAL A 163 7.39 -5.97 14.30
CA VAL A 163 8.02 -4.70 14.68
C VAL A 163 7.65 -4.25 16.08
N PHE A 164 6.35 -4.18 16.38
CA PHE A 164 5.92 -3.75 17.72
C PHE A 164 6.37 -4.73 18.79
N GLN A 165 6.41 -6.02 18.47
CA GLN A 165 6.83 -7.06 19.39
C GLN A 165 8.31 -6.94 19.75
N ILE A 166 9.19 -6.79 18.75
CA ILE A 166 10.61 -6.55 18.96
C ILE A 166 10.83 -5.22 19.69
N GLY A 167 10.17 -4.14 19.25
CA GLY A 167 10.21 -2.84 19.92
C GLY A 167 9.79 -2.92 21.39
N SER A 168 8.75 -3.69 21.71
CA SER A 168 8.30 -3.88 23.10
C SER A 168 9.31 -4.68 23.94
N THR A 169 9.99 -5.67 23.34
CA THR A 169 11.06 -6.41 24.03
C THR A 169 12.31 -5.56 24.29
N LEU A 170 12.65 -4.64 23.38
CA LEU A 170 13.81 -3.75 23.51
C LEU A 170 13.54 -2.54 24.42
N GLY A 171 12.35 -1.94 24.33
CA GLY A 171 11.98 -0.75 25.09
C GLY A 171 11.71 -1.02 26.58
N GLY A 172 11.32 -2.24 26.94
CA GLY A 172 11.05 -2.64 28.32
C GLY A 172 12.27 -2.55 29.26
N PRO A 173 13.40 -3.20 28.94
CA PRO A 173 14.64 -3.13 29.72
C PRO A 173 15.20 -1.72 29.88
N LEU A 174 15.08 -0.87 28.85
CA LEU A 174 15.63 0.50 28.84
C LEU A 174 15.03 1.40 29.92
N VAL A 175 13.77 1.17 30.32
CA VAL A 175 13.11 1.94 31.39
C VAL A 175 13.57 1.48 32.78
N ARG A 176 13.85 0.19 32.94
CA ARG A 176 14.19 -0.40 34.25
C ARG A 176 15.68 -0.30 34.58
N GLY A 177 16.53 0.01 33.59
CA GLY A 177 17.98 -0.04 33.74
C GLY A 177 18.52 -1.47 33.97
N GLU A 178 17.64 -2.46 33.85
CA GLU A 178 17.90 -3.86 34.13
C GLU A 178 17.33 -4.69 32.98
N TRP A 179 18.18 -5.54 32.41
CA TRP A 179 17.70 -6.60 31.54
C TRP A 179 16.95 -7.61 32.41
N PRO A 180 15.69 -7.96 32.07
CA PRO A 180 14.96 -8.95 32.84
C PRO A 180 15.80 -10.22 32.91
N ALA A 181 15.89 -10.82 34.10
CA ALA A 181 16.56 -12.10 34.28
C ALA A 181 16.02 -13.08 33.22
N MET A 182 16.92 -13.72 32.46
CA MET A 182 16.56 -14.66 31.39
C MET A 182 16.04 -15.98 31.99
N HIS A 183 14.92 -15.91 32.70
CA HIS A 183 14.24 -17.08 33.22
C HIS A 183 13.32 -17.64 32.14
N PRO A 184 13.28 -18.97 31.91
CA PRO A 184 12.46 -19.59 30.85
C PRO A 184 10.95 -19.30 30.92
N ARG A 185 10.47 -18.77 32.05
CA ARG A 185 9.06 -18.46 32.31
C ARG A 185 8.71 -16.99 32.06
N GLU A 186 9.71 -16.15 31.76
CA GLU A 186 9.48 -14.74 31.46
C GLU A 186 8.91 -14.59 30.04
N PRO A 187 7.81 -13.83 29.87
CA PRO A 187 7.19 -13.62 28.55
C PRO A 187 8.17 -13.08 27.49
N THR A 188 9.17 -12.30 27.89
CA THR A 188 10.21 -11.76 26.98
C THR A 188 11.05 -12.86 26.33
N VAL A 189 11.39 -13.93 27.06
CA VAL A 189 12.17 -15.06 26.52
C VAL A 189 11.33 -15.84 25.52
N LEU A 190 10.07 -16.13 25.85
CA LEU A 190 9.14 -16.80 24.93
C LEU A 190 8.96 -16.01 23.63
N VAL A 191 8.77 -14.70 23.73
CA VAL A 191 8.63 -13.81 22.56
C VAL A 191 9.88 -13.84 21.68
N ALA A 192 11.08 -13.79 22.27
CA ALA A 192 12.32 -13.86 21.51
C ALA A 192 12.43 -15.19 20.75
N LEU A 193 12.07 -16.30 21.40
CA LEU A 193 12.03 -17.63 20.77
C LEU A 193 11.01 -17.69 19.63
N VAL A 194 9.81 -17.11 19.81
CA VAL A 194 8.79 -17.02 18.76
C VAL A 194 9.29 -16.18 17.59
N ALA A 195 9.92 -15.04 17.85
CA ALA A 195 10.49 -14.19 16.79
C ALA A 195 11.56 -14.94 15.98
N VAL A 196 12.46 -15.67 16.65
CA VAL A 196 13.47 -16.52 15.98
C VAL A 196 12.81 -17.63 15.18
N ALA A 197 11.79 -18.31 15.74
CA ALA A 197 11.06 -19.37 15.05
C ALA A 197 10.33 -18.84 13.81
N LEU A 198 9.73 -17.65 13.86
CA LEU A 198 9.07 -17.03 12.71
C LEU A 198 10.06 -16.69 11.60
N VAL A 199 11.24 -16.18 11.96
CA VAL A 199 12.32 -15.94 10.97
C VAL A 199 12.76 -17.26 10.37
N ALA A 200 12.95 -18.31 11.16
CA ALA A 200 13.33 -19.63 10.67
C ALA A 200 12.27 -20.22 9.72
N VAL A 201 10.97 -20.09 10.04
CA VAL A 201 9.87 -20.51 9.17
C VAL A 201 9.85 -19.71 7.88
N ALA A 202 10.05 -18.40 7.93
CA ALA A 202 10.07 -17.56 6.74
C ALA A 202 11.24 -17.87 5.79
N LEU A 203 12.38 -18.31 6.32
CA LEU A 203 13.53 -18.74 5.51
C LEU A 203 13.28 -20.03 4.71
N VAL A 204 12.28 -20.83 5.10
CA VAL A 204 11.89 -22.08 4.41
C VAL A 204 10.49 -21.99 3.82
N ALA A 205 9.85 -20.82 3.87
CA ALA A 205 8.54 -20.60 3.26
C ALA A 205 8.67 -20.63 1.72
N PRO A 206 7.66 -21.15 1.00
CA PRO A 206 7.69 -21.22 -0.45
C PRO A 206 8.01 -19.87 -1.09
N GLU A 207 8.89 -19.86 -2.09
CA GLU A 207 9.36 -18.63 -2.73
C GLU A 207 8.53 -18.24 -3.97
N GLY A 208 7.58 -19.08 -4.39
CA GLY A 208 6.82 -18.89 -5.61
C GLY A 208 7.57 -19.27 -6.90
N SER A 209 8.77 -19.86 -6.77
CA SER A 209 9.62 -20.29 -7.90
C SER A 209 9.29 -21.67 -8.47
N ASP A 210 8.28 -22.35 -7.94
CA ASP A 210 7.97 -23.74 -8.29
C ASP A 210 7.15 -23.88 -9.58
N ARG A 211 6.82 -22.76 -10.25
CA ARG A 211 6.13 -22.79 -11.55
C ARG A 211 7.12 -22.99 -12.68
N ALA A 212 6.97 -24.10 -13.39
CA ALA A 212 7.69 -24.38 -14.62
C ALA A 212 6.95 -23.72 -15.79
N PHE A 213 7.18 -22.43 -16.01
CA PHE A 213 6.87 -21.76 -17.28
C PHE A 213 8.16 -21.17 -17.85
N ASP A 214 8.26 -21.14 -19.18
CA ASP A 214 9.43 -20.57 -19.84
C ASP A 214 9.54 -19.07 -19.54
N PRO A 215 10.76 -18.50 -19.41
CA PRO A 215 10.91 -17.08 -19.15
C PRO A 215 10.18 -16.23 -20.19
N VAL A 216 9.36 -15.27 -19.72
CA VAL A 216 8.59 -14.35 -20.55
C VAL A 216 9.30 -13.00 -20.62
N THR A 217 9.48 -12.46 -21.82
CA THR A 217 10.02 -11.11 -22.04
C THR A 217 8.87 -10.11 -22.15
N VAL A 218 8.82 -9.19 -21.18
CA VAL A 218 7.78 -8.16 -21.11
C VAL A 218 8.38 -6.78 -21.32
N ALA A 219 7.83 -6.01 -22.25
CA ALA A 219 8.15 -4.59 -22.41
C ALA A 219 7.16 -3.73 -21.60
N ALA A 220 7.63 -3.11 -20.52
CA ALA A 220 6.84 -2.14 -19.76
C ALA A 220 7.04 -0.72 -20.33
N VAL A 221 5.95 -0.13 -20.84
CA VAL A 221 5.97 1.17 -21.53
C VAL A 221 5.72 2.31 -20.56
N GLN A 222 6.57 3.34 -20.57
CA GLN A 222 6.35 4.56 -19.79
C GLN A 222 6.57 5.79 -20.68
N GLY A 223 5.48 6.45 -21.07
CA GLY A 223 5.52 7.67 -21.89
C GLY A 223 6.13 8.88 -21.16
N GLY A 224 6.20 8.83 -19.83
CA GLY A 224 6.71 9.91 -18.99
C GLY A 224 5.72 11.07 -18.87
N GLY A 225 6.23 12.25 -18.51
CA GLY A 225 5.42 13.44 -18.29
C GLY A 225 5.81 14.21 -17.03
N GLU A 226 5.20 15.38 -16.86
CA GLU A 226 5.34 16.18 -15.64
C GLU A 226 4.53 15.56 -14.49
N GLN A 227 5.03 15.68 -13.26
CA GLN A 227 4.29 15.31 -12.04
C GLN A 227 3.50 16.50 -11.49
N GLY A 228 2.46 16.23 -10.72
CA GLY A 228 1.55 17.23 -10.16
C GLY A 228 0.53 17.77 -11.15
N THR A 229 0.26 17.06 -12.25
CA THR A 229 -0.75 17.43 -13.24
C THR A 229 -2.10 16.80 -12.94
N SER A 230 -3.21 17.49 -13.24
CA SER A 230 -4.55 16.92 -13.18
C SER A 230 -5.03 16.45 -14.56
N ALA A 231 -5.97 15.50 -14.59
CA ALA A 231 -6.71 15.13 -15.81
C ALA A 231 -7.51 16.32 -16.39
N LEU A 232 -7.78 17.36 -15.58
CA LEU A 232 -8.37 18.61 -16.04
C LEU A 232 -7.39 19.50 -16.83
N ASP A 233 -6.09 19.34 -16.60
CA ASP A 233 -5.05 20.21 -17.17
C ASP A 233 -4.39 19.58 -18.41
N VAL A 234 -4.34 18.25 -18.47
CA VAL A 234 -3.68 17.49 -19.53
C VAL A 234 -4.70 16.67 -20.30
N PRO A 235 -4.92 16.96 -21.61
CA PRO A 235 -5.78 16.14 -22.44
C PRO A 235 -5.29 14.69 -22.47
N SER A 236 -6.19 13.73 -22.26
CA SER A 236 -5.87 12.31 -22.25
C SER A 236 -5.18 11.84 -23.54
N SER A 237 -5.54 12.43 -24.69
CA SER A 237 -4.87 12.16 -25.97
C SER A 237 -3.36 12.41 -25.94
N ARG A 238 -2.87 13.39 -25.17
CA ARG A 238 -1.43 13.63 -25.01
C ARG A 238 -0.73 12.50 -24.26
N VAL A 239 -1.41 11.91 -23.28
CA VAL A 239 -0.90 10.77 -22.51
C VAL A 239 -0.83 9.54 -23.43
N THR A 240 -1.90 9.29 -24.20
CA THR A 240 -1.92 8.22 -25.21
C THR A 240 -0.82 8.39 -26.26
N GLU A 241 -0.65 9.60 -26.81
CA GLU A 241 0.42 9.94 -27.76
C GLU A 241 1.81 9.64 -27.18
N ALA A 242 2.05 9.96 -25.90
CA ALA A 242 3.33 9.71 -25.26
C ALA A 242 3.62 8.21 -25.09
N HIS A 243 2.61 7.40 -24.77
CA HIS A 243 2.75 5.95 -24.69
C HIS A 243 2.94 5.31 -26.07
N LEU A 244 2.24 5.78 -27.09
CA LEU A 244 2.47 5.35 -28.48
C LEU A 244 3.89 5.69 -28.94
N ALA A 245 4.36 6.91 -28.67
CA ALA A 245 5.71 7.34 -29.03
C ALA A 245 6.79 6.50 -28.33
N ALA A 246 6.59 6.13 -27.06
CA ALA A 246 7.47 5.21 -26.34
C ALA A 246 7.41 3.79 -26.91
N THR A 247 6.21 3.30 -27.24
CA THR A 247 6.00 1.97 -27.83
C THR A 247 6.67 1.86 -29.20
N ALA A 248 6.62 2.91 -30.02
CA ALA A 248 7.26 2.98 -31.32
C ALA A 248 8.80 2.88 -31.28
N THR A 249 9.42 3.01 -30.09
CA THR A 249 10.86 2.78 -29.91
C THR A 249 11.23 1.30 -29.72
N ILE A 250 10.22 0.43 -29.55
CA ILE A 250 10.39 -1.01 -29.42
C ILE A 250 10.47 -1.61 -30.83
N ASP A 251 11.60 -2.23 -31.15
CA ASP A 251 11.76 -3.02 -32.38
C ASP A 251 11.05 -4.38 -32.23
N PRO A 252 10.42 -4.92 -33.29
CA PRO A 252 9.91 -6.29 -33.25
C PRO A 252 11.03 -7.29 -32.97
N ASP A 253 10.80 -8.20 -32.05
CA ASP A 253 11.74 -9.21 -31.60
C ASP A 253 10.99 -10.51 -31.31
N ASP A 254 11.46 -11.64 -31.85
CA ASP A 254 10.86 -12.97 -31.62
C ASP A 254 10.94 -13.40 -30.14
N ALA A 255 11.80 -12.74 -29.34
CA ALA A 255 11.89 -12.98 -27.92
C ALA A 255 10.90 -12.17 -27.09
N LEU A 256 10.23 -11.15 -27.65
CA LEU A 256 9.22 -10.36 -26.96
C LEU A 256 7.91 -11.15 -26.90
N ASP A 257 7.25 -11.18 -25.74
CA ASP A 257 6.00 -11.94 -25.56
C ASP A 257 4.80 -11.05 -25.21
N LEU A 258 5.04 -9.89 -24.58
CA LEU A 258 3.99 -9.01 -24.07
C LEU A 258 4.47 -7.56 -23.96
N VAL A 259 3.60 -6.62 -24.30
CA VAL A 259 3.80 -5.20 -24.01
C VAL A 259 2.77 -4.74 -22.98
N VAL A 260 3.18 -4.01 -21.96
CA VAL A 260 2.29 -3.53 -20.88
C VAL A 260 2.35 -2.03 -20.78
N TRP A 261 1.20 -1.38 -20.89
CA TRP A 261 1.01 0.05 -20.63
C TRP A 261 0.46 0.27 -19.21
N PRO A 262 0.68 1.46 -18.63
CA PRO A 262 0.18 1.79 -17.30
C PRO A 262 -1.33 2.07 -17.29
N GLU A 263 -1.84 2.32 -16.09
CA GLU A 263 -3.23 2.71 -15.82
C GLU A 263 -3.59 4.02 -16.54
N ASN A 264 -4.82 4.09 -17.07
CA ASN A 264 -5.41 5.29 -17.67
C ASN A 264 -4.53 5.97 -18.72
N GLY A 265 -3.75 5.18 -19.47
CA GLY A 265 -2.99 5.68 -20.62
C GLY A 265 -3.90 6.04 -21.80
N ILE A 266 -5.12 5.50 -21.81
CA ILE A 266 -6.16 5.70 -22.81
C ILE A 266 -7.45 6.10 -22.09
N ASP A 267 -8.14 7.09 -22.63
CA ASP A 267 -9.45 7.53 -22.16
C ASP A 267 -10.36 7.67 -23.37
N VAL A 268 -11.50 6.97 -23.33
CA VAL A 268 -12.49 6.96 -24.39
C VAL A 268 -13.84 7.37 -23.80
N ASN A 269 -14.37 8.47 -24.32
CA ASN A 269 -15.63 9.07 -23.86
C ASN A 269 -16.71 8.91 -24.94
N ASP A 270 -17.94 8.65 -24.53
CA ASP A 270 -19.16 8.54 -25.33
C ASP A 270 -19.11 7.48 -26.45
N GLN A 271 -18.19 6.50 -26.36
CA GLN A 271 -18.05 5.39 -27.30
C GLN A 271 -17.28 4.22 -26.66
N PRO A 272 -17.43 2.97 -27.15
CA PRO A 272 -16.63 1.85 -26.68
C PRO A 272 -15.15 2.01 -27.06
N PHE A 273 -14.27 1.30 -26.34
CA PHE A 273 -12.85 1.23 -26.71
C PHE A 273 -12.67 0.59 -28.08
N GLU A 274 -13.34 -0.54 -28.35
CA GLU A 274 -13.35 -1.17 -29.67
C GLU A 274 -13.90 -0.22 -30.75
N GLY A 275 -13.15 -0.03 -31.83
CA GLY A 275 -13.52 0.89 -32.91
C GLY A 275 -13.21 2.37 -32.63
N SER A 276 -12.66 2.71 -31.46
CA SER A 276 -12.12 4.05 -31.22
C SER A 276 -10.78 4.27 -31.95
N VAL A 277 -10.41 5.53 -32.18
CA VAL A 277 -9.10 5.89 -32.74
C VAL A 277 -7.95 5.38 -31.89
N ALA A 278 -8.10 5.39 -30.55
CA ALA A 278 -7.07 4.87 -29.65
C ALA A 278 -6.88 3.36 -29.83
N TYR A 279 -7.97 2.61 -29.96
CA TYR A 279 -7.91 1.17 -30.26
C TYR A 279 -7.22 0.90 -31.60
N GLU A 280 -7.55 1.62 -32.67
CA GLU A 280 -6.91 1.42 -33.99
C GLU A 280 -5.38 1.61 -33.92
N LEU A 281 -4.93 2.60 -33.15
CA LEU A 281 -3.50 2.86 -32.95
C LEU A 281 -2.83 1.77 -32.10
N VAL A 282 -3.48 1.29 -31.04
CA VAL A 282 -2.95 0.19 -30.21
C VAL A 282 -2.91 -1.12 -31.00
N ALA A 283 -3.97 -1.45 -31.74
CA ALA A 283 -4.03 -2.63 -32.59
C ALA A 283 -2.95 -2.59 -33.69
N ALA A 284 -2.66 -1.42 -34.26
CA ALA A 284 -1.57 -1.26 -35.21
C ALA A 284 -0.19 -1.53 -34.58
N GLU A 285 0.05 -1.10 -33.33
CA GLU A 285 1.29 -1.42 -32.60
C GLU A 285 1.38 -2.90 -32.21
N ALA A 286 0.27 -3.52 -31.80
CA ALA A 286 0.21 -4.96 -31.54
C ALA A 286 0.54 -5.77 -32.80
N ALA A 287 -0.07 -5.42 -33.93
CA ALA A 287 0.20 -6.03 -35.22
C ALA A 287 1.67 -5.84 -35.66
N ARG A 288 2.24 -4.64 -35.42
CA ARG A 288 3.63 -4.32 -35.76
C ARG A 288 4.62 -5.13 -34.94
N LEU A 289 4.38 -5.26 -33.64
CA LEU A 289 5.26 -5.98 -32.72
C LEU A 289 5.04 -7.49 -32.74
N GLY A 290 3.89 -7.95 -33.22
CA GLY A 290 3.55 -9.37 -33.32
C GLY A 290 3.20 -10.02 -31.98
N VAL A 291 2.92 -9.21 -30.95
CA VAL A 291 2.62 -9.68 -29.59
C VAL A 291 1.40 -8.93 -29.01
N PRO A 292 0.71 -9.51 -28.00
CA PRO A 292 -0.37 -8.82 -27.29
C PRO A 292 0.11 -7.56 -26.55
N LEU A 293 -0.77 -6.56 -26.50
CA LEU A 293 -0.63 -5.34 -25.71
C LEU A 293 -1.66 -5.35 -24.58
N SER A 294 -1.20 -5.28 -23.34
CA SER A 294 -2.04 -5.02 -22.17
C SER A 294 -2.08 -3.53 -21.91
N VAL A 295 -3.24 -2.89 -22.11
CA VAL A 295 -3.41 -1.43 -22.02
C VAL A 295 -4.41 -0.99 -20.96
N GLY A 296 -4.07 0.07 -20.22
CA GLY A 296 -4.96 0.70 -19.25
C GLY A 296 -5.92 1.68 -19.92
N VAL A 297 -7.22 1.40 -19.83
CA VAL A 297 -8.30 2.11 -20.51
C VAL A 297 -9.33 2.62 -19.49
N THR A 298 -9.65 3.90 -19.57
CA THR A 298 -10.86 4.47 -18.96
C THR A 298 -11.96 4.52 -20.02
N VAL A 299 -13.12 3.94 -19.73
CA VAL A 299 -14.31 4.02 -20.58
C VAL A 299 -15.56 4.32 -19.76
N ASP A 300 -16.56 4.91 -20.40
CA ASP A 300 -17.89 5.01 -19.80
C ASP A 300 -18.44 3.63 -19.45
N SER A 301 -19.04 3.53 -18.26
CA SER A 301 -19.52 2.28 -17.70
C SER A 301 -20.58 1.61 -18.58
N GLU A 302 -21.29 2.37 -19.42
CA GLU A 302 -22.23 1.81 -20.39
C GLU A 302 -21.59 0.82 -21.40
N PHE A 303 -20.27 0.92 -21.59
CA PHE A 303 -19.47 0.01 -22.43
C PHE A 303 -18.68 -1.03 -21.62
N SER A 304 -18.89 -1.10 -20.31
CA SER A 304 -18.22 -2.06 -19.41
C SER A 304 -18.93 -3.41 -19.35
N ALA A 305 -18.31 -4.39 -18.69
CA ALA A 305 -18.92 -5.70 -18.46
C ALA A 305 -20.18 -5.63 -17.59
N ASP A 306 -20.25 -4.63 -16.69
CA ASP A 306 -21.36 -4.41 -15.76
C ASP A 306 -21.93 -2.98 -15.85
N PRO A 307 -22.71 -2.67 -16.91
CA PRO A 307 -23.16 -1.30 -17.18
C PRO A 307 -23.90 -0.60 -16.04
N VAL A 308 -23.50 0.64 -15.75
CA VAL A 308 -24.17 1.56 -14.83
C VAL A 308 -24.17 2.97 -15.42
N ASP A 309 -25.36 3.55 -15.62
CA ASP A 309 -25.53 4.88 -16.19
C ASP A 309 -24.75 5.96 -15.42
N GLY A 310 -24.02 6.81 -16.15
CA GLY A 310 -23.39 8.02 -15.62
C GLY A 310 -22.13 7.79 -14.78
N GLY A 311 -21.51 6.61 -14.86
CA GLY A 311 -20.21 6.31 -14.27
C GLY A 311 -19.20 5.87 -15.33
N PHE A 312 -17.95 5.65 -14.91
CA PHE A 312 -16.88 5.12 -15.76
C PHE A 312 -16.20 3.94 -15.08
N VAL A 313 -15.51 3.10 -15.85
CA VAL A 313 -14.65 2.03 -15.33
C VAL A 313 -13.21 2.27 -15.75
N ASN A 314 -12.30 1.83 -14.89
CA ASN A 314 -10.87 1.80 -15.17
C ASN A 314 -10.49 0.33 -15.34
N ALA A 315 -10.03 -0.03 -16.54
CA ALA A 315 -9.80 -1.40 -16.94
C ALA A 315 -8.40 -1.59 -17.49
N GLN A 316 -7.89 -2.82 -17.35
CA GLN A 316 -6.72 -3.30 -18.07
C GLN A 316 -7.20 -4.28 -19.15
N VAL A 317 -6.97 -3.98 -20.42
CA VAL A 317 -7.54 -4.69 -21.57
C VAL A 317 -6.41 -5.29 -22.43
N LEU A 318 -6.59 -6.53 -22.91
CA LEU A 318 -5.68 -7.13 -23.90
C LEU A 318 -6.12 -6.84 -25.33
N VAL A 319 -5.17 -6.41 -26.17
CA VAL A 319 -5.33 -6.21 -27.61
C VAL A 319 -4.30 -7.06 -28.35
N TYR A 320 -4.75 -7.89 -29.28
CA TYR A 320 -3.92 -8.88 -29.96
C TYR A 320 -3.46 -8.43 -31.36
N PRO A 321 -2.43 -9.08 -31.94
CA PRO A 321 -1.86 -8.69 -33.23
C PRO A 321 -2.82 -8.76 -34.43
N ASP A 322 -3.84 -9.63 -34.37
CA ASP A 322 -4.89 -9.73 -35.38
C ASP A 322 -6.03 -8.71 -35.19
N GLY A 323 -5.94 -7.91 -34.13
CA GLY A 323 -6.90 -6.89 -33.75
C GLY A 323 -7.99 -7.37 -32.79
N HIS A 324 -8.06 -8.65 -32.40
CA HIS A 324 -9.09 -9.05 -31.43
C HIS A 324 -8.80 -8.46 -30.04
N ILE A 325 -9.87 -8.10 -29.32
CA ILE A 325 -9.81 -7.72 -27.90
C ILE A 325 -10.08 -8.98 -27.10
N GLY A 326 -9.16 -9.34 -26.22
CA GLY A 326 -9.31 -10.50 -25.36
C GLY A 326 -9.78 -10.15 -23.96
N ASP A 327 -9.33 -10.93 -22.99
CA ASP A 327 -9.69 -10.80 -21.59
C ASP A 327 -9.31 -9.43 -21.01
N SER A 328 -10.07 -8.97 -20.00
CA SER A 328 -9.89 -7.66 -19.38
C SER A 328 -10.20 -7.69 -17.89
N TYR A 329 -9.60 -6.76 -17.16
CA TYR A 329 -9.79 -6.62 -15.73
C TYR A 329 -10.25 -5.22 -15.37
N GLU A 330 -11.46 -5.10 -14.81
CA GLU A 330 -12.00 -3.85 -14.27
C GLU A 330 -11.64 -3.66 -12.79
N LYS A 331 -11.18 -2.46 -12.44
CA LYS A 331 -10.69 -2.11 -11.10
C LYS A 331 -11.74 -2.34 -10.03
N VAL A 332 -11.40 -3.13 -9.00
CA VAL A 332 -12.31 -3.49 -7.89
C VAL A 332 -12.15 -2.56 -6.69
N ARG A 333 -10.91 -2.25 -6.27
CA ARG A 333 -10.66 -1.26 -5.19
C ARG A 333 -10.50 0.14 -5.77
N ILE A 334 -11.59 0.88 -5.71
CA ILE A 334 -11.65 2.28 -6.10
C ILE A 334 -11.18 3.19 -4.95
N VAL A 335 -10.46 4.26 -5.29
CA VAL A 335 -9.87 5.23 -4.37
C VAL A 335 -10.95 6.17 -3.79
N PRO A 336 -11.15 6.16 -2.46
CA PRO A 336 -12.04 7.13 -1.81
C PRO A 336 -11.51 8.55 -1.96
N PHE A 337 -12.39 9.49 -2.31
CA PHE A 337 -12.08 10.91 -2.57
C PHE A 337 -11.15 11.18 -3.75
N GLY A 338 -10.80 10.16 -4.55
CA GLY A 338 -10.03 10.30 -5.79
C GLY A 338 -10.82 9.84 -7.02
N GLU A 339 -11.51 8.70 -6.91
CA GLU A 339 -12.29 8.11 -8.01
C GLU A 339 -13.79 8.02 -7.68
N TYR A 340 -14.16 8.18 -6.40
CA TYR A 340 -15.54 8.38 -5.97
C TYR A 340 -15.57 9.25 -4.72
N VAL A 341 -16.72 9.85 -4.40
CA VAL A 341 -16.87 10.63 -3.17
C VAL A 341 -17.69 9.88 -2.12
N PRO A 342 -17.06 9.31 -1.07
CA PRO A 342 -17.80 8.78 0.07
C PRO A 342 -18.65 9.88 0.72
N LEU A 343 -19.92 9.58 1.00
CA LEU A 343 -20.83 10.54 1.62
C LEU A 343 -20.97 11.84 0.81
N ARG A 344 -21.00 11.74 -0.54
CA ARG A 344 -21.17 12.84 -1.49
C ARG A 344 -22.26 13.83 -1.05
N ALA A 345 -23.49 13.36 -0.83
CA ALA A 345 -24.61 14.22 -0.44
C ALA A 345 -24.38 15.02 0.87
N PRO A 346 -23.93 14.42 1.99
CA PRO A 346 -23.51 15.18 3.17
C PRO A 346 -22.38 16.20 2.92
N LEU A 347 -21.41 15.88 2.07
CA LEU A 347 -20.27 16.77 1.77
C LEU A 347 -20.68 17.95 0.87
N GLU A 348 -21.52 17.70 -0.14
CA GLU A 348 -22.14 18.74 -0.97
C GLU A 348 -23.00 19.68 -0.12
N ALA A 349 -23.80 19.13 0.80
CA ALA A 349 -24.60 19.91 1.73
C ALA A 349 -23.76 20.80 2.67
N LEU A 350 -22.48 20.46 2.86
CA LEU A 350 -21.50 21.25 3.62
C LEU A 350 -20.64 22.18 2.74
N GLY A 351 -20.88 22.20 1.42
CA GLY A 351 -20.17 23.05 0.46
C GLY A 351 -18.77 22.56 0.08
N ALA A 352 -18.52 21.24 0.14
CA ALA A 352 -17.24 20.67 -0.33
C ALA A 352 -17.09 20.82 -1.85
N PRO A 353 -15.93 21.24 -2.37
CA PRO A 353 -15.68 21.35 -3.80
C PRO A 353 -15.45 19.96 -4.40
N LEU A 354 -16.53 19.33 -4.89
CA LEU A 354 -16.51 17.97 -5.45
C LEU A 354 -16.37 17.95 -6.98
N GLU A 355 -16.13 19.11 -7.59
CA GLU A 355 -16.12 19.27 -9.05
C GLU A 355 -14.97 18.50 -9.73
N GLN A 356 -13.96 18.09 -8.94
CA GLN A 356 -12.82 17.29 -9.42
C GLN A 356 -13.17 15.82 -9.68
N ILE A 357 -14.33 15.34 -9.22
CA ILE A 357 -14.85 13.99 -9.45
C ILE A 357 -16.30 14.12 -9.93
N PRO A 358 -16.51 14.48 -11.21
CA PRO A 358 -17.84 14.78 -11.75
C PRO A 358 -18.74 13.54 -11.80
N SER A 359 -18.15 12.36 -12.01
CA SER A 359 -18.81 11.05 -11.99
C SER A 359 -18.04 10.10 -11.08
N ASP A 360 -18.75 9.17 -10.45
CA ASP A 360 -18.12 8.14 -9.61
C ASP A 360 -17.67 6.96 -10.49
N ALA A 361 -16.45 6.47 -10.27
CA ALA A 361 -15.99 5.23 -10.87
C ALA A 361 -16.83 4.03 -10.37
N ILE A 362 -17.10 3.09 -11.27
CA ILE A 362 -17.86 1.87 -11.02
C ILE A 362 -16.90 0.72 -10.72
N ARG A 363 -17.25 -0.09 -9.71
CA ARG A 363 -16.42 -1.20 -9.25
C ARG A 363 -16.59 -2.38 -10.21
N GLY A 364 -15.47 -2.88 -10.72
CA GLY A 364 -15.43 -4.18 -11.37
C GLY A 364 -15.87 -5.30 -10.42
N ARG A 365 -16.30 -6.42 -11.00
CA ARG A 365 -16.83 -7.57 -10.25
C ARG A 365 -16.01 -8.85 -10.39
N ASP A 366 -15.13 -8.89 -11.40
CA ASP A 366 -14.41 -10.10 -11.79
C ASP A 366 -13.13 -10.37 -10.99
N GLY A 367 -12.57 -11.56 -11.25
CA GLY A 367 -11.31 -12.02 -10.68
C GLY A 367 -10.14 -11.12 -11.08
N ALA A 368 -9.08 -11.09 -10.27
CA ALA A 368 -7.91 -10.23 -10.51
C ALA A 368 -6.94 -10.80 -11.57
N VAL A 369 -7.39 -11.71 -12.42
CA VAL A 369 -6.54 -12.48 -13.33
C VAL A 369 -7.06 -12.31 -14.74
N VAL A 370 -6.17 -11.94 -15.65
CA VAL A 370 -6.40 -11.83 -17.09
C VAL A 370 -5.60 -12.92 -17.80
N THR A 371 -6.22 -13.62 -18.74
CA THR A 371 -5.55 -14.68 -19.51
C THR A 371 -5.04 -14.15 -20.84
N VAL A 372 -3.74 -14.29 -21.10
CA VAL A 372 -3.14 -14.08 -22.42
C VAL A 372 -3.25 -15.40 -23.18
N GLU A 373 -4.06 -15.41 -24.24
CA GLU A 373 -4.46 -16.58 -25.01
C GLU A 373 -3.34 -17.12 -25.91
N ASP A 374 -2.28 -16.32 -26.13
CA ASP A 374 -1.11 -16.71 -26.89
C ASP A 374 -0.18 -17.57 -26.01
N GLY A 375 0.02 -18.84 -26.41
CA GLY A 375 0.91 -19.80 -25.74
C GLY A 375 0.20 -21.05 -25.21
N GLU A 376 0.94 -22.14 -25.06
CA GLU A 376 0.44 -23.41 -24.51
C GLU A 376 1.41 -23.92 -23.42
N PRO A 377 1.06 -23.81 -22.11
CA PRO A 377 -0.19 -23.24 -21.57
C PRO A 377 -0.27 -21.70 -21.72
N PRO A 378 -1.48 -21.11 -21.64
CA PRO A 378 -1.66 -19.66 -21.71
C PRO A 378 -1.02 -18.96 -20.50
N LEU A 379 -0.45 -17.78 -20.74
CA LEU A 379 0.14 -16.95 -19.70
C LEU A 379 -0.95 -16.23 -18.91
N THR A 380 -0.88 -16.26 -17.58
CA THR A 380 -1.84 -15.55 -16.72
C THR A 380 -1.24 -14.30 -16.06
N LEU A 381 -1.96 -13.18 -16.14
CA LEU A 381 -1.57 -11.89 -15.56
C LEU A 381 -2.46 -11.55 -14.35
N GLY A 382 -1.87 -11.46 -13.18
CA GLY A 382 -2.53 -10.99 -11.97
C GLY A 382 -2.49 -9.47 -11.91
N VAL A 383 -3.62 -8.82 -12.17
CA VAL A 383 -3.73 -7.37 -12.31
C VAL A 383 -4.16 -6.72 -10.99
N LEU A 384 -3.37 -5.76 -10.54
CA LEU A 384 -3.64 -4.94 -9.38
C LEU A 384 -3.58 -3.49 -9.83
N ILE A 385 -4.71 -2.85 -10.18
CA ILE A 385 -4.65 -1.50 -10.73
C ILE A 385 -4.36 -0.51 -9.59
N SER A 386 -3.18 0.12 -9.65
CA SER A 386 -2.82 1.29 -8.84
C SER A 386 -3.03 1.07 -7.33
N TRP A 387 -4.02 1.74 -6.73
CA TRP A 387 -4.44 1.63 -5.33
C TRP A 387 -4.62 0.20 -4.81
N GLU A 388 -4.97 -0.75 -5.68
CA GLU A 388 -5.19 -2.15 -5.30
C GLU A 388 -3.95 -2.83 -4.71
N VAL A 389 -2.75 -2.40 -5.10
CA VAL A 389 -1.50 -3.02 -4.65
C VAL A 389 -1.27 -2.87 -3.14
N PHE A 390 -1.87 -1.86 -2.51
CA PHE A 390 -1.80 -1.68 -1.06
C PHE A 390 -2.64 -2.71 -0.29
N PHE A 391 -3.55 -3.42 -0.95
CA PHE A 391 -4.49 -4.35 -0.35
C PHE A 391 -4.01 -5.80 -0.49
N GLY A 392 -3.70 -6.43 0.65
CA GLY A 392 -3.20 -7.80 0.66
C GLY A 392 -4.21 -8.84 0.14
N ASP A 393 -5.51 -8.59 0.25
CA ASP A 393 -6.56 -9.45 -0.32
C ASP A 393 -6.58 -9.39 -1.86
N ARG A 394 -6.33 -8.22 -2.46
CA ARG A 394 -6.21 -8.09 -3.91
C ARG A 394 -4.98 -8.85 -4.41
N GLY A 395 -3.84 -8.66 -3.74
CA GLY A 395 -2.63 -9.43 -4.06
C GLY A 395 -2.82 -10.95 -3.98
N ARG A 396 -3.57 -11.45 -2.98
CA ARG A 396 -3.90 -12.88 -2.90
C ARG A 396 -4.84 -13.33 -4.01
N ALA A 397 -5.83 -12.52 -4.38
CA ALA A 397 -6.74 -12.83 -5.48
C ALA A 397 -6.02 -12.90 -6.84
N ALA A 398 -4.93 -12.13 -7.00
CA ALA A 398 -4.07 -12.15 -8.18
C ALA A 398 -2.94 -13.20 -8.10
N GLY A 399 -2.65 -13.74 -6.91
CA GLY A 399 -1.43 -14.51 -6.63
C GLY A 399 -1.36 -15.90 -7.28
N GLU A 400 -2.46 -16.38 -7.87
CA GLU A 400 -2.45 -17.61 -8.66
C GLU A 400 -1.96 -17.39 -10.10
N ALA A 401 -1.83 -16.15 -10.55
CA ALA A 401 -1.31 -15.82 -11.87
C ALA A 401 0.21 -15.98 -11.97
N ASP A 402 0.72 -16.19 -13.19
CA ASP A 402 2.15 -16.39 -13.48
C ASP A 402 2.96 -15.10 -13.29
N ILE A 403 2.39 -13.95 -13.67
CA ILE A 403 3.01 -12.64 -13.53
C ILE A 403 2.03 -11.70 -12.82
N LEU A 404 2.50 -10.94 -11.83
CA LEU A 404 1.74 -9.85 -11.23
C LEU A 404 2.09 -8.53 -11.91
N ILE A 405 1.08 -7.78 -12.36
CA ILE A 405 1.25 -6.42 -12.89
C ILE A 405 0.51 -5.40 -12.01
N ASN A 406 1.16 -4.26 -11.78
CA ASN A 406 0.57 -3.11 -11.10
C ASN A 406 0.57 -1.88 -12.03
N PRO A 407 -0.34 -1.84 -13.03
CA PRO A 407 -0.50 -0.66 -13.86
C PRO A 407 -0.91 0.51 -12.96
N THR A 408 -0.25 1.66 -13.11
CA THR A 408 -0.50 2.82 -12.25
C THR A 408 -0.24 4.15 -12.94
N ASN A 409 -1.04 5.15 -12.59
CA ASN A 409 -0.82 6.54 -12.97
C ASN A 409 -0.36 7.35 -11.74
N GLY A 410 0.89 7.79 -11.78
CA GLY A 410 1.50 8.60 -10.73
C GLY A 410 1.46 10.11 -10.95
N ALA A 411 0.84 10.58 -12.03
CA ALA A 411 0.98 11.96 -12.52
C ALA A 411 0.43 13.01 -11.54
N SER A 412 -0.68 12.73 -10.86
CA SER A 412 -1.28 13.67 -9.90
C SER A 412 -0.47 13.87 -8.61
N TYR A 413 0.50 12.99 -8.34
CA TYR A 413 1.32 13.06 -7.13
C TYR A 413 2.63 13.79 -7.40
N THR A 414 3.03 14.65 -6.46
CA THR A 414 4.34 15.32 -6.50
C THR A 414 5.36 14.62 -5.61
N GLY A 415 6.62 14.59 -6.06
CA GLY A 415 7.71 14.01 -5.31
C GLY A 415 7.73 12.47 -5.41
N THR A 416 8.19 11.80 -4.35
CA THR A 416 8.46 10.35 -4.40
C THR A 416 7.87 9.56 -3.23
N ILE A 417 7.16 10.20 -2.29
CA ILE A 417 6.70 9.51 -1.07
C ILE A 417 5.71 8.41 -1.42
N VAL A 418 4.56 8.74 -2.03
CA VAL A 418 3.55 7.72 -2.35
C VAL A 418 4.03 6.76 -3.42
N GLN A 419 4.76 7.24 -4.43
CA GLN A 419 5.25 6.40 -5.53
C GLN A 419 6.23 5.34 -5.01
N SER A 420 7.16 5.70 -4.12
CA SER A 420 8.09 4.74 -3.53
C SER A 420 7.42 3.79 -2.53
N GLN A 421 6.38 4.24 -1.82
CA GLN A 421 5.55 3.37 -0.98
C GLN A 421 4.69 2.40 -1.80
N GLN A 422 4.29 2.79 -3.00
CA GLN A 422 3.58 1.93 -3.94
C GLN A 422 4.49 0.83 -4.46
N VAL A 423 5.72 1.16 -4.88
CA VAL A 423 6.74 0.16 -5.25
C VAL A 423 7.01 -0.81 -4.10
N ALA A 424 7.11 -0.30 -2.88
CA ALA A 424 7.24 -1.13 -1.68
C ALA A 424 6.03 -2.04 -1.44
N SER A 425 4.83 -1.59 -1.80
CA SER A 425 3.61 -2.40 -1.74
C SER A 425 3.59 -3.47 -2.82
N SER A 426 4.06 -3.19 -4.04
CA SER A 426 4.27 -4.19 -5.09
C SER A 426 5.21 -5.30 -4.62
N LYS A 427 6.33 -4.95 -3.97
CA LYS A 427 7.25 -5.91 -3.34
C LYS A 427 6.67 -6.73 -2.20
N LEU A 428 5.58 -6.26 -1.57
CA LEU A 428 4.88 -7.01 -0.53
C LEU A 428 3.82 -7.97 -1.11
N ARG A 429 3.39 -7.74 -2.37
CA ARG A 429 2.42 -8.59 -3.08
C ARG A 429 3.12 -9.73 -3.80
N ALA A 430 4.24 -9.43 -4.47
CA ALA A 430 5.24 -10.42 -4.87
C ALA A 430 5.83 -11.10 -3.62
#